data_AF-A0A5C8T4W2-F1
#
_entry.id   AF-A0A5C8T4W2-F1
#
_cell.length_a   1.000
_cell.length_b   1.000
_cell.length_c   1.000
_cell.angle_alpha   90.00
_cell.angle_beta   90.00
_cell.angle_gamma   90.00
#
_symmetry.space_group_name_H-M   'P 1'
#
loop_
_entity.id
_entity.type
_entity.pdbx_description
1 polymer ?
#
loop_
_entity_poly.entity_id
_entity_poly.type
_entity_poly.pdbx_seq_one_letter_code
_entity_poly.pdbx_strand_id
1 'polypeptide(L)'
;PFPAPSAEALARAADLSEGSVARAVAMLDPAMQGLVAEMETLLSRAGHPDWGRVLKLADKLAGREAEPLFAAGLETVERFVSAELHRRRAEPPARLAALVEVCEKFGRTAREAATYNLDRRPVVLSLFADLAGAVRTG
;
A
#
# COMPACT_ATOMS: atom_id res chain seq x y z
N PRO A 1 31.39 7.30 9.32
CA PRO A 1 30.88 5.91 9.42
C PRO A 1 29.34 5.90 9.32
N PHE A 2 28.79 5.22 8.33
CA PHE A 2 27.34 5.01 8.27
C PHE A 2 26.93 4.13 9.46
N PRO A 3 25.92 4.52 10.26
CA PRO A 3 25.45 3.68 11.35
C PRO A 3 24.95 2.35 10.80
N ALA A 4 25.38 1.25 11.39
CA ALA A 4 24.87 -0.07 11.03
C ALA A 4 23.37 -0.15 11.41
N PRO A 5 22.50 -0.64 10.51
CA PRO A 5 21.09 -0.86 10.85
C PRO A 5 20.96 -1.90 11.97
N SER A 6 19.90 -1.81 12.78
CA SER A 6 19.61 -2.83 13.79
C SER A 6 19.22 -4.16 13.12
N ALA A 7 19.40 -5.27 13.84
CA ALA A 7 18.98 -6.59 13.36
C ALA A 7 17.47 -6.66 13.06
N GLU A 8 16.65 -5.97 13.85
CA GLU A 8 15.20 -5.86 13.64
C GLU A 8 14.87 -5.09 12.35
N ALA A 9 15.54 -3.97 12.09
CA ALA A 9 15.35 -3.21 10.85
C ALA A 9 15.75 -4.03 9.62
N LEU A 10 16.82 -4.83 9.71
CA LEU A 10 17.25 -5.73 8.64
C LEU A 10 16.24 -6.86 8.40
N ALA A 11 15.73 -7.49 9.45
CA ALA A 11 14.72 -8.55 9.33
C ALA A 11 13.44 -8.00 8.68
N ARG A 12 12.94 -6.85 9.14
CA ARG A 12 11.77 -6.20 8.56
C ARG A 12 11.99 -5.80 7.10
N ALA A 13 13.15 -5.24 6.78
CA ALA A 13 13.50 -4.91 5.40
C ALA A 13 13.55 -6.15 4.49
N ALA A 14 14.06 -7.28 5.00
CA ALA A 14 14.07 -8.55 4.28
C ALA A 14 12.65 -9.08 4.03
N ASP A 15 11.77 -9.06 5.03
CA ASP A 15 10.37 -9.47 4.89
C ASP A 15 9.62 -8.58 3.88
N LEU A 16 9.91 -7.28 3.88
CA LEU A 16 9.33 -6.31 2.96
C LEU A 16 9.95 -6.36 1.56
N SER A 17 11.09 -7.02 1.38
CA SER A 17 11.87 -6.99 0.14
C SER A 17 11.27 -7.80 -1.01
N GLU A 18 10.43 -8.80 -0.72
CA GLU A 18 9.92 -9.75 -1.70
C GLU A 18 11.04 -10.37 -2.58
N GLY A 19 12.24 -10.55 -2.00
CA GLY A 19 13.42 -11.10 -2.68
C GLY A 19 14.29 -10.06 -3.42
N SER A 20 13.91 -8.78 -3.42
CA SER A 20 14.69 -7.70 -4.03
C SER A 20 15.64 -7.04 -3.03
N VAL A 21 16.95 -7.22 -3.22
CA VAL A 21 17.98 -6.58 -2.39
C VAL A 21 17.91 -5.05 -2.45
N ALA A 22 17.67 -4.48 -3.65
CA ALA A 22 17.49 -3.04 -3.80
C ALA A 22 16.32 -2.53 -2.96
N ARG A 23 15.24 -3.30 -2.88
CA ARG A 23 14.09 -2.99 -2.05
C ARG A 23 14.38 -3.14 -0.56
N ALA A 24 15.09 -4.20 -0.15
CA ALA A 24 15.54 -4.34 1.23
C ALA A 24 16.35 -3.10 1.66
N VAL A 25 17.27 -2.62 0.82
CA VAL A 25 18.04 -1.40 1.09
C VAL A 25 17.13 -0.17 1.18
N ALA A 26 16.17 0.00 0.26
CA ALA A 26 15.22 1.11 0.32
C ALA A 26 14.36 1.09 1.60
N MET A 27 14.00 -0.10 2.10
CA MET A 27 13.25 -0.28 3.35
C MET A 27 14.08 0.00 4.60
N LEU A 28 15.39 0.24 4.50
CA LEU A 28 16.18 0.75 5.62
C LEU A 28 16.00 2.26 5.83
N ASP A 29 15.39 2.95 4.86
CA ASP A 29 15.03 4.36 4.99
C ASP A 29 13.85 4.53 6.00
N PRO A 30 14.01 5.35 7.05
CA PRO A 30 12.96 5.55 8.05
C PRO A 30 11.64 6.13 7.50
N ALA A 31 11.70 6.95 6.45
CA ALA A 31 10.51 7.53 5.83
C ALA A 31 9.73 6.46 5.04
N MET A 32 10.43 5.54 4.38
CA MET A 32 9.83 4.36 3.74
C MET A 32 9.18 3.45 4.79
N GLN A 33 9.88 3.13 5.88
CA GLN A 33 9.32 2.31 6.97
C GLN A 33 8.08 2.94 7.59
N GLY A 34 8.13 4.25 7.87
CA GLY A 34 7.01 4.99 8.44
C GLY A 34 5.82 5.05 7.49
N LEU A 35 6.04 5.14 6.18
CA LEU A 35 4.97 5.06 5.18
C LEU A 35 4.32 3.68 5.18
N VAL A 36 5.12 2.61 5.05
CA VAL A 36 4.60 1.24 4.98
C VAL A 36 3.81 0.91 6.25
N ALA A 37 4.35 1.26 7.42
CA ALA A 37 3.65 1.05 8.70
C ALA A 37 2.32 1.80 8.79
N GLU A 38 2.26 3.04 8.31
CA GLU A 38 1.01 3.83 8.27
C GLU A 38 0.00 3.18 7.31
N MET A 39 0.44 2.74 6.13
CA MET A 39 -0.41 2.06 5.17
C MET A 39 -0.93 0.73 5.69
N GLU A 40 -0.08 -0.10 6.29
CA GLU A 40 -0.49 -1.36 6.94
C GLU A 40 -1.56 -1.09 8.01
N THR A 41 -1.38 -0.04 8.83
CA THR A 41 -2.34 0.36 9.87
C THR A 41 -3.69 0.80 9.29
N LEU A 42 -3.69 1.52 8.17
CA LEU A 42 -4.92 1.97 7.53
C LEU A 42 -5.63 0.82 6.81
N LEU A 43 -4.88 -0.03 6.13
CA LEU A 43 -5.40 -1.20 5.40
C LEU A 43 -5.97 -2.25 6.36
N SER A 44 -5.40 -2.43 7.56
CA SER A 44 -5.97 -3.31 8.59
C SER A 44 -7.37 -2.84 9.05
N ARG A 45 -7.75 -1.60 8.75
CA ARG A 45 -9.07 -1.00 9.01
C ARG A 45 -9.84 -0.70 7.71
N ALA A 46 -9.49 -1.35 6.59
CA ALA A 46 -10.05 -1.05 5.27
C ALA A 46 -11.59 -1.03 5.23
N GLY A 47 -12.28 -1.86 6.03
CA GLY A 47 -13.76 -1.83 6.10
C GLY A 47 -14.34 -0.53 6.67
N HIS A 48 -13.60 0.17 7.52
CA HIS A 48 -13.99 1.43 8.15
C HIS A 48 -12.79 2.40 8.17
N PRO A 49 -12.44 2.99 7.02
CA PRO A 49 -11.24 3.82 6.91
C PRO A 49 -11.29 5.05 7.82
N ASP A 50 -10.16 5.37 8.43
CA ASP A 50 -9.94 6.66 9.07
C ASP A 50 -9.63 7.70 7.98
N TRP A 51 -10.67 8.37 7.48
CA TRP A 51 -10.55 9.32 6.38
C TRP A 51 -9.60 10.50 6.67
N GLY A 52 -9.46 10.90 7.93
CA GLY A 52 -8.53 11.95 8.32
C GLY A 52 -7.08 11.54 8.12
N ARG A 53 -6.74 10.30 8.50
CA ARG A 53 -5.40 9.72 8.25
C ARG A 53 -5.18 9.37 6.79
N VAL A 54 -6.21 8.86 6.10
CA VAL A 54 -6.16 8.58 4.66
C VAL A 54 -5.87 9.85 3.85
N LEU A 55 -6.50 10.98 4.20
CA LEU A 55 -6.22 12.27 3.53
C LEU A 55 -4.78 12.73 3.76
N LYS A 56 -4.26 12.62 4.99
CA LYS A 56 -2.86 12.93 5.29
C LYS A 56 -1.88 12.05 4.52
N LEU A 57 -2.19 10.77 4.38
CA LEU A 57 -1.42 9.83 3.56
C LEU A 57 -1.47 10.26 2.08
N ALA A 58 -2.64 10.60 1.57
CA ALA A 58 -2.82 11.06 0.19
C ALA A 58 -1.99 12.33 -0.10
N ASP A 59 -2.03 13.32 0.80
CA ASP A 59 -1.23 14.55 0.68
C ASP A 59 0.28 14.24 0.68
N LYS A 60 0.73 13.33 1.56
CA LYS A 60 2.14 12.88 1.59
C LYS A 60 2.55 12.24 0.27
N LEU A 61 1.70 11.39 -0.29
CA LEU A 61 1.96 10.63 -1.51
C LEU A 61 1.85 11.45 -2.80
N ALA A 62 1.19 12.61 -2.75
CA ALA A 62 1.11 13.56 -3.86
C ALA A 62 2.25 14.58 -3.88
N GLY A 63 3.19 14.50 -2.92
CA GLY A 63 4.38 15.33 -2.91
C GLY A 63 5.23 15.15 -4.17
N ARG A 64 5.89 16.23 -4.62
CA ARG A 64 6.69 16.26 -5.86
C ARG A 64 7.79 15.19 -5.92
N GLU A 65 8.36 14.81 -4.79
CA GLU A 65 9.42 13.79 -4.67
C GLU A 65 8.92 12.48 -4.06
N ALA A 66 7.59 12.29 -3.99
CA ALA A 66 6.99 11.12 -3.36
C ALA A 66 6.88 9.92 -4.31
N GLU A 67 7.54 9.91 -5.48
CA GLU A 67 7.53 8.77 -6.40
C GLU A 67 7.94 7.45 -5.72
N PRO A 68 9.07 7.37 -4.99
CA PRO A 68 9.49 6.12 -4.36
C PRO A 68 8.54 5.70 -3.24
N LEU A 69 7.99 6.68 -2.51
CA LEU A 69 6.97 6.45 -1.48
C LEU A 69 5.69 5.89 -2.11
N PHE A 70 5.23 6.48 -3.21
CA PHE A 70 4.02 6.04 -3.90
C PHE A 70 4.16 4.62 -4.45
N ALA A 71 5.33 4.29 -5.03
CA ALA A 71 5.64 2.93 -5.45
C ALA A 71 5.62 1.94 -4.29
N ALA A 72 6.28 2.25 -3.16
CA ALA A 72 6.24 1.41 -1.97
C ALA A 72 4.81 1.23 -1.43
N GLY A 73 3.98 2.26 -1.56
CA GLY A 73 2.57 2.19 -1.20
C GLY A 73 1.77 1.24 -2.09
N LEU A 74 2.01 1.26 -3.41
CA LEU A 74 1.38 0.31 -4.34
C LEU A 74 1.68 -1.13 -3.96
N GLU A 75 2.94 -1.43 -3.71
CA GLU A 75 3.37 -2.78 -3.32
C GLU A 75 2.79 -3.20 -1.96
N THR A 76 2.63 -2.25 -1.02
CA THR A 76 2.00 -2.52 0.28
C THR A 76 0.53 -2.94 0.11
N VAL A 77 -0.18 -2.33 -0.84
CA VAL A 77 -1.57 -2.69 -1.17
C VAL A 77 -1.65 -4.07 -1.81
N GLU A 78 -0.77 -4.38 -2.77
CA GLU A 78 -0.71 -5.69 -3.42
C GLU A 78 -0.47 -6.81 -2.40
N ARG A 79 0.47 -6.59 -1.46
CA ARG A 79 0.74 -7.51 -0.36
C ARG A 79 -0.46 -7.68 0.57
N PHE A 80 -1.11 -6.58 0.94
CA PHE A 80 -2.31 -6.61 1.77
C PHE A 80 -3.43 -7.42 1.11
N VAL A 81 -3.71 -7.17 -0.17
CA VAL A 81 -4.75 -7.89 -0.92
C VAL A 81 -4.39 -9.37 -1.01
N SER A 82 -3.13 -9.72 -1.30
CA SER A 82 -2.67 -11.11 -1.32
C SER A 82 -2.88 -11.83 0.04
N ALA A 83 -2.50 -11.18 1.14
CA ALA A 83 -2.71 -11.70 2.49
C ALA A 83 -4.20 -11.87 2.82
N GLU A 84 -5.02 -10.91 2.41
CA GLU A 84 -6.47 -10.93 2.62
C GLU A 84 -7.16 -12.05 1.83
N LEU A 85 -6.76 -12.26 0.57
CA LEU A 85 -7.22 -13.39 -0.24
C LEU A 85 -6.88 -14.73 0.42
N HIS A 86 -5.65 -14.87 0.94
CA HIS A 86 -5.25 -16.08 1.65
C HIS A 86 -6.06 -16.31 2.93
N ARG A 87 -6.31 -15.25 3.70
CA ARG A 87 -7.12 -15.28 4.93
C ARG A 87 -8.57 -15.67 4.65
N ARG A 88 -9.12 -15.17 3.54
CA ARG A 88 -10.52 -15.35 3.12
C ARG A 88 -10.73 -16.51 2.15
N ARG A 89 -9.76 -17.40 1.95
CA ARG A 89 -9.81 -18.48 0.94
C ARG A 89 -11.07 -19.37 0.95
N ALA A 90 -11.82 -19.39 2.07
CA ALA A 90 -13.07 -20.15 2.21
C ALA A 90 -14.34 -19.34 1.86
N GLU A 91 -14.21 -18.04 1.59
CA GLU A 91 -15.33 -17.19 1.17
C GLU A 91 -15.75 -17.47 -0.28
N PRO A 92 -16.99 -17.10 -0.66
CA PRO A 92 -17.46 -17.21 -2.03
C PRO A 92 -16.50 -16.53 -3.04
N PRO A 93 -16.26 -17.13 -4.22
CA PRO A 93 -15.34 -16.58 -5.23
C PRO A 93 -15.62 -15.12 -5.61
N ALA A 94 -16.88 -14.70 -5.62
CA ALA A 94 -17.27 -13.33 -5.91
C ALA A 94 -16.68 -12.31 -4.91
N ARG A 95 -16.52 -12.69 -3.64
CA ARG A 95 -15.92 -11.82 -2.61
C ARG A 95 -14.41 -11.67 -2.79
N LEU A 96 -13.75 -12.75 -3.17
CA LEU A 96 -12.33 -12.74 -3.51
C LEU A 96 -12.07 -11.93 -4.79
N ALA A 97 -12.92 -12.09 -5.81
CA ALA A 97 -12.84 -11.32 -7.04
C ALA A 97 -12.96 -9.81 -6.80
N ALA A 98 -13.88 -9.37 -5.93
CA ALA A 98 -14.01 -7.96 -5.59
C ALA A 98 -12.71 -7.35 -5.03
N LEU A 99 -11.95 -8.08 -4.20
CA LEU A 99 -10.66 -7.60 -3.69
C LEU A 99 -9.61 -7.49 -4.79
N VAL A 100 -9.56 -8.46 -5.71
CA VAL A 100 -8.66 -8.44 -6.87
C VAL A 100 -9.00 -7.26 -7.78
N GLU A 101 -10.28 -7.04 -8.09
CA GLU A 101 -10.74 -5.94 -8.94
C GLU A 101 -10.33 -4.57 -8.40
N VAL A 102 -10.40 -4.36 -7.08
CA VAL A 102 -9.92 -3.13 -6.44
C VAL A 102 -8.42 -2.96 -6.65
N CYS A 103 -7.63 -4.02 -6.47
CA CYS A 103 -6.18 -3.99 -6.67
C CYS A 103 -5.81 -3.68 -8.12
N GLU A 104 -6.47 -4.32 -9.09
CA GLU A 104 -6.26 -4.08 -10.53
C GLU A 104 -6.65 -2.67 -10.93
N LYS A 105 -7.80 -2.17 -10.45
CA LYS A 105 -8.25 -0.80 -10.69
C LYS A 105 -7.23 0.21 -10.16
N PHE A 106 -6.81 0.04 -8.91
CA PHE A 106 -5.81 0.92 -8.30
C PHE A 106 -4.48 0.93 -9.08
N GLY A 107 -3.97 -0.25 -9.45
CA GLY A 107 -2.75 -0.34 -10.25
C GLY A 107 -2.87 0.31 -11.63
N ARG A 108 -4.05 0.26 -12.28
CA ARG A 108 -4.29 0.99 -13.54
C ARG A 108 -4.34 2.50 -13.33
N THR A 109 -5.14 2.97 -12.37
CA THR A 109 -5.27 4.42 -12.09
C THR A 109 -3.94 5.03 -11.62
N ALA A 110 -3.14 4.29 -10.84
CA ALA A 110 -1.80 4.71 -10.43
C ALA A 110 -0.85 4.89 -11.63
N ARG A 111 -0.86 3.94 -12.58
CA ARG A 111 -0.07 4.02 -13.82
C ARG A 111 -0.52 5.17 -14.72
N GLU A 112 -1.82 5.38 -14.85
CA GLU A 112 -2.38 6.51 -15.60
C GLU A 112 -1.96 7.84 -14.97
N ALA A 113 -2.06 7.95 -13.64
CA ALA A 113 -1.63 9.15 -12.93
C ALA A 113 -0.13 9.43 -13.09
N ALA A 114 0.71 8.40 -13.06
CA ALA A 114 2.14 8.55 -13.34
C ALA A 114 2.40 8.97 -14.80
N THR A 115 1.75 8.31 -15.77
CA THR A 115 1.94 8.55 -17.21
C THR A 115 1.54 9.97 -17.61
N TYR A 116 0.43 10.47 -17.07
CA TYR A 116 -0.12 11.79 -17.39
C TYR A 116 0.20 12.87 -16.35
N ASN A 117 1.09 12.58 -15.39
CA ASN A 117 1.46 13.48 -14.30
C ASN A 117 0.24 14.08 -13.56
N LEU A 118 -0.75 13.23 -13.27
CA LEU A 118 -1.98 13.61 -12.57
C LEU A 118 -1.75 13.65 -11.05
N ASP A 119 -2.64 14.35 -10.36
CA ASP A 119 -2.68 14.34 -8.90
C ASP A 119 -2.90 12.91 -8.40
N ARG A 120 -2.09 12.47 -7.43
CA ARG A 120 -2.15 11.14 -6.81
C ARG A 120 -3.15 11.08 -5.66
N ARG A 121 -3.59 12.22 -5.12
CA ARG A 121 -4.57 12.23 -4.02
C ARG A 121 -5.85 11.49 -4.38
N PRO A 122 -6.49 11.74 -5.53
CA PRO A 122 -7.69 10.99 -5.93
C PRO A 122 -7.44 9.48 -6.01
N VAL A 123 -6.25 9.05 -6.46
CA VAL A 123 -5.90 7.63 -6.57
C VAL A 123 -5.91 6.95 -5.20
N VAL A 124 -5.28 7.56 -4.21
CA VAL A 124 -5.22 7.05 -2.83
C VAL A 124 -6.60 7.06 -2.18
N LEU A 125 -7.36 8.15 -2.35
CA LEU A 125 -8.71 8.27 -1.78
C LEU A 125 -9.67 7.22 -2.37
N SER A 126 -9.65 7.03 -3.69
CA SER A 126 -10.47 6.03 -4.37
C SER A 126 -10.12 4.61 -3.95
N LEU A 127 -8.84 4.28 -3.77
CA LEU A 127 -8.42 2.97 -3.25
C LEU A 127 -9.11 2.64 -1.92
N PHE A 128 -9.04 3.54 -0.94
CA PHE A 128 -9.65 3.29 0.37
C PHE A 128 -11.18 3.25 0.30
N ALA A 129 -11.81 4.03 -0.59
CA ALA A 129 -13.25 3.95 -0.82
C ALA A 129 -13.66 2.59 -1.38
N ASP A 130 -12.95 2.13 -2.41
CA ASP A 130 -13.20 0.88 -3.11
C ASP A 130 -12.95 -0.33 -2.20
N LEU A 131 -11.83 -0.34 -1.45
CA LEU A 131 -11.53 -1.37 -0.45
C LEU A 131 -12.61 -1.44 0.64
N ALA A 132 -13.08 -0.29 1.12
CA ALA A 132 -14.12 -0.25 2.12
C ALA A 132 -15.45 -0.80 1.59
N GLY A 133 -15.75 -0.58 0.31
CA GLY A 133 -16.84 -1.24 -0.39
C GLY A 133 -16.66 -2.75 -0.41
N ALA A 134 -15.56 -3.23 -0.98
CA ALA A 134 -15.28 -4.66 -1.18
C ALA A 134 -15.24 -5.46 0.14
N VAL A 135 -14.68 -4.87 1.21
CA VAL A 135 -14.57 -5.52 2.53
C VAL A 135 -15.89 -5.59 3.28
N ARG A 136 -16.82 -4.64 3.07
CA ARG A 136 -18.11 -4.58 3.78
C ARG A 136 -19.25 -5.32 3.10
N THR A 137 -19.27 -5.33 1.76
CA THR A 137 -20.21 -6.18 0.99
C THR A 137 -19.73 -7.63 0.96
N GLY A 138 -18.44 -7.81 1.29
CA GLY A 138 -17.75 -9.03 1.67
C GLY A 138 -18.04 -9.56 3.06
#